data_AF-A0A1F2XLZ1-F1
#
_entry.id   AF-A0A1F2XLZ1-F1
#
_cell.length_a   1.000
_cell.length_b   1.000
_cell.length_c   1.000
_cell.angle_alpha   90.00
_cell.angle_beta   90.00
_cell.angle_gamma   90.00
#
_symmetry.space_group_name_H-M   'P 1'
#
loop_
_entity.id
_entity.type
_entity.pdbx_description
1 polymer ?
#
loop_
_entity_poly.entity_id
_entity_poly.type
_entity_poly.pdbx_seq_one_letter_code
_entity_poly.pdbx_strand_id
1 'polypeptide(L)'
;MLLILFLNNGEVTLKKQGSASVKKLLCFGVVLLFCSEAKALECYDLTSEEAAAILDNELDMIQDECIRWKVANVGWELTCLDYCPVGDFEVSEVVVKNGQCVYTITNLAPQDVLGESTTITLKPD
;
A
#
# COMPACT_ATOMS: atom_id res chain seq x y z
N MET A 1 16.42 2.38 28.76
CA MET A 1 15.84 1.01 28.80
C MET A 1 16.22 0.35 27.49
N LEU A 2 17.08 -0.66 27.51
CA LEU A 2 17.63 -1.28 26.30
C LEU A 2 17.08 -2.71 26.22
N LEU A 3 16.21 -2.98 25.25
CA LEU A 3 15.84 -4.35 24.89
C LEU A 3 16.67 -4.76 23.68
N ILE A 4 17.38 -5.88 23.79
CA ILE A 4 18.13 -6.48 22.69
C ILE A 4 17.32 -7.68 22.22
N LEU A 5 16.84 -7.62 20.97
CA LEU A 5 16.26 -8.78 20.29
C LEU A 5 17.38 -9.64 19.72
N PHE A 6 17.37 -10.92 20.06
CA PHE A 6 18.18 -11.94 19.41
C PHE A 6 17.28 -12.75 18.48
N LEU A 7 17.57 -12.71 17.19
CA LEU A 7 16.99 -13.62 16.20
C LEU A 7 17.96 -14.79 16.02
N ASN A 8 17.56 -15.97 16.45
CA ASN A 8 18.27 -17.21 16.16
C ASN A 8 17.28 -18.24 15.62
N ASN A 9 17.49 -18.70 14.39
CA ASN A 9 16.79 -19.84 13.77
C ASN A 9 15.26 -19.87 13.98
N GLY A 10 14.59 -18.71 13.85
CA GLY A 10 13.13 -18.62 13.95
C GLY A 10 12.56 -18.67 15.37
N GLU A 11 13.39 -18.70 16.42
CA GLU A 11 12.94 -18.73 17.81
C GLU A 11 13.32 -17.42 18.52
N VAL A 12 12.31 -16.69 19.01
CA VAL A 12 12.51 -15.41 19.72
C VAL A 12 12.64 -15.68 21.21
N THR A 13 13.84 -15.48 21.77
CA THR A 13 14.07 -15.60 23.22
C THR A 13 14.16 -14.22 23.89
N LEU A 14 13.25 -13.94 24.82
CA LEU A 14 13.21 -12.68 25.57
C LEU A 14 13.84 -12.84 26.97
N LYS A 15 14.92 -12.11 27.24
CA LYS A 15 15.45 -11.92 28.62
C LYS A 15 14.99 -10.57 29.17
N LYS A 16 14.20 -10.60 30.25
CA LYS A 16 13.65 -9.39 30.89
C LYS A 16 14.65 -8.77 31.87
N GLN A 17 14.82 -7.44 31.79
CA GLN A 17 15.28 -6.62 32.90
C GLN A 17 14.29 -5.46 33.11
N GLY A 18 13.60 -5.41 34.25
CA GLY A 18 12.73 -4.30 34.66
C GLY A 18 11.23 -4.47 34.38
N SER A 19 10.41 -3.97 35.30
CA SER A 19 8.95 -4.16 35.38
C SER A 19 8.18 -2.96 34.80
N ALA A 20 7.78 -3.06 33.53
CA ALA A 20 6.63 -2.33 33.00
C ALA A 20 5.66 -3.35 32.38
N SER A 21 4.36 -3.07 32.42
CA SER A 21 3.26 -4.02 32.18
C SER A 21 3.36 -4.73 30.82
N VAL A 22 4.02 -5.90 30.85
CA VAL A 22 4.47 -6.72 29.72
C VAL A 22 3.32 -7.12 28.78
N LYS A 23 2.07 -7.17 29.28
CA LYS A 23 0.90 -7.58 28.50
C LYS A 23 0.49 -6.59 27.40
N LYS A 24 0.56 -5.27 27.64
CA LYS A 24 0.14 -4.28 26.63
C LYS A 24 1.14 -4.16 25.48
N LEU A 25 2.44 -4.26 25.79
CA LEU A 25 3.49 -4.14 24.78
C LEU A 25 3.63 -5.41 23.92
N LEU A 26 3.39 -6.59 24.51
CA LEU A 26 3.33 -7.87 23.78
C LEU A 26 2.19 -7.89 22.76
N CYS A 27 0.99 -7.40 23.10
CA CYS A 27 -0.11 -7.39 22.14
C CYS A 27 0.19 -6.50 20.93
N PHE A 28 0.80 -5.32 21.11
CA PHE A 28 1.16 -4.45 19.99
C PHE A 28 2.26 -5.05 19.10
N GLY A 29 3.34 -5.56 19.68
CA GLY A 29 4.44 -6.14 18.89
C GLY A 29 4.05 -7.41 18.14
N VAL A 30 3.20 -8.25 18.75
CA VAL A 30 2.70 -9.48 18.14
C VAL A 30 1.65 -9.17 17.07
N VAL A 31 0.72 -8.24 17.31
CA VAL A 31 -0.25 -7.81 16.30
C VAL A 31 0.44 -7.16 15.10
N LEU A 32 1.51 -6.38 15.30
CA LEU A 32 2.29 -5.79 14.21
C LEU A 32 3.01 -6.86 13.36
N LEU A 33 3.64 -7.87 13.98
CA LEU A 33 4.33 -8.97 13.28
C LEU A 33 3.35 -9.85 12.48
N PHE A 34 2.18 -10.14 13.03
CA PHE A 34 1.16 -10.93 12.32
C PHE A 34 0.41 -10.12 11.26
N CYS A 35 0.21 -8.80 11.45
CA CYS A 35 -0.32 -7.94 10.38
C CYS A 35 0.68 -7.80 9.22
N SER A 36 1.98 -7.65 9.51
CA SER A 36 3.00 -7.48 8.47
C SER A 36 3.21 -8.74 7.64
N GLU A 37 3.16 -9.95 8.22
CA GLU A 37 3.42 -11.18 7.46
C GLU A 37 2.20 -11.71 6.71
N ALA A 38 0.98 -11.51 7.25
CA ALA A 38 -0.24 -12.02 6.62
C ALA A 38 -0.82 -11.08 5.55
N LYS A 39 -0.79 -9.75 5.77
CA LYS A 39 -1.30 -8.77 4.80
C LYS A 39 -0.28 -8.25 3.79
N ALA A 40 1.03 -8.35 4.03
CA ALA A 40 2.01 -8.01 2.99
C ALA A 40 1.93 -8.96 1.77
N LEU A 41 1.18 -10.06 1.89
CA LEU A 41 0.91 -10.98 0.79
C LEU A 41 -0.31 -10.57 -0.07
N GLU A 42 -1.19 -9.72 0.46
CA GLU A 42 -2.39 -9.26 -0.23
C GLU A 42 -2.19 -7.82 -0.69
N CYS A 43 -2.43 -7.57 -1.98
CA CYS A 43 -2.34 -6.23 -2.52
C CYS A 43 -3.45 -5.33 -1.99
N TYR A 44 -3.12 -4.04 -1.84
CA TYR A 44 -4.13 -3.02 -1.56
C TYR A 44 -5.24 -3.04 -2.62
N ASP A 45 -6.48 -2.78 -2.24
CA ASP A 45 -7.56 -2.62 -3.21
C ASP A 45 -7.68 -1.14 -3.58
N LEU A 46 -7.17 -0.77 -4.76
CA LEU A 46 -7.08 0.62 -5.18
C LEU A 46 -8.44 1.11 -5.67
N THR A 47 -8.94 2.19 -5.08
CA THR A 47 -10.22 2.76 -5.49
C THR A 47 -10.08 3.72 -6.68
N SER A 48 -11.19 3.98 -7.37
CA SER A 48 -11.25 4.97 -8.45
C SER A 48 -10.89 6.39 -7.97
N GLU A 49 -11.26 6.75 -6.74
CA GLU A 49 -10.93 8.04 -6.11
C GLU A 49 -9.42 8.19 -5.89
N GLU A 50 -8.78 7.16 -5.34
CA GLU A 50 -7.34 7.16 -5.13
C GLU A 50 -6.57 7.12 -6.46
N ALA A 51 -7.06 6.37 -7.44
CA ALA A 51 -6.48 6.37 -8.78
C ALA A 51 -6.52 7.77 -9.41
N ALA A 52 -7.64 8.49 -9.29
CA ALA A 52 -7.75 9.87 -9.74
C ALA A 52 -6.75 10.79 -9.01
N ALA A 53 -6.66 10.70 -7.68
CA ALA A 53 -5.72 11.50 -6.89
C ALA A 53 -4.24 11.20 -7.21
N ILE A 54 -3.91 9.94 -7.52
CA ILE A 54 -2.56 9.55 -7.96
C ILE A 54 -2.25 10.15 -9.34
N LEU A 55 -3.18 10.04 -10.30
CA LEU A 55 -3.02 10.59 -11.65
C LEU A 55 -2.89 12.12 -11.65
N ASP A 56 -3.56 12.78 -10.70
CA ASP A 56 -3.47 14.23 -10.49
C ASP A 56 -2.22 14.64 -9.68
N ASN A 57 -1.38 13.68 -9.29
CA ASN A 57 -0.19 13.86 -8.46
C ASN A 57 -0.46 14.43 -7.05
N GLU A 58 -1.67 14.26 -6.54
CA GLU A 58 -2.07 14.68 -5.18
C GLU A 58 -1.81 13.60 -4.12
N LEU A 59 -1.65 12.35 -4.55
CA LEU A 59 -1.45 11.19 -3.67
C LEU A 59 -0.23 10.36 -4.10
N ASP A 60 0.78 10.27 -3.23
CA ASP A 60 1.99 9.47 -3.47
C ASP A 60 2.14 8.28 -2.49
N MET A 61 1.29 8.22 -1.46
CA MET A 61 1.31 7.20 -0.41
C MET A 61 -0.08 6.94 0.16
N ILE A 62 -0.40 5.66 0.41
CA ILE A 62 -1.65 5.19 1.00
C ILE A 62 -1.35 4.44 2.30
N GLN A 63 -2.08 4.73 3.37
CA GLN A 63 -1.98 4.00 4.65
C GLN A 63 -3.16 3.03 4.77
N ASP A 64 -2.87 1.72 4.69
CA ASP A 64 -3.85 0.66 4.92
C ASP A 64 -3.51 -0.07 6.23
N GLU A 65 -4.24 0.24 7.29
CA GLU A 65 -4.01 -0.28 8.63
C GLU A 65 -2.54 -0.16 9.07
N CYS A 66 -1.76 -1.23 8.96
CA CYS A 66 -0.36 -1.32 9.37
C CYS A 66 0.64 -1.24 8.20
N ILE A 67 0.17 -1.23 6.95
CA ILE A 67 1.01 -1.23 5.75
C ILE A 67 0.92 0.14 5.07
N ARG A 68 2.07 0.67 4.66
CA ARG A 68 2.14 1.86 3.82
C ARG A 68 2.43 1.43 2.40
N TRP A 69 1.59 1.86 1.47
CA TRP A 69 1.72 1.60 0.04
C TRP A 69 2.21 2.86 -0.65
N LYS A 70 3.36 2.79 -1.28
CA LYS A 70 3.96 3.89 -2.04
C LYS A 70 3.66 3.74 -3.53
N VAL A 71 3.32 4.84 -4.18
CA VAL A 71 3.25 4.90 -5.65
C VAL A 71 4.67 4.74 -6.21
N ALA A 72 4.91 3.60 -6.85
CA ALA A 72 6.21 3.23 -7.41
C ALA A 72 6.35 3.72 -8.85
N ASN A 73 5.27 3.65 -9.63
CA ASN A 73 5.23 4.06 -11.03
C ASN A 73 3.80 4.41 -11.44
N VAL A 74 3.67 5.41 -12.31
CA VAL A 74 2.43 5.77 -13.02
C VAL A 74 2.76 5.80 -14.50
N GLY A 75 1.99 5.09 -15.31
CA GLY A 75 2.12 5.13 -16.77
C GLY A 75 1.68 6.50 -17.32
N TRP A 76 2.21 6.88 -18.46
CA TRP A 76 2.03 8.19 -19.09
C TRP A 76 0.93 8.19 -20.16
N GLU A 77 0.24 7.06 -20.34
CA GLU A 77 -0.74 6.84 -21.40
C GLU A 77 -2.09 7.52 -21.14
N LEU A 78 -2.36 7.94 -19.89
CA LEU A 78 -3.48 8.81 -19.54
C LEU A 78 -2.97 10.20 -19.13
N THR A 79 -3.71 11.22 -19.55
CA THR A 79 -3.46 12.61 -19.14
C THR A 79 -4.79 13.30 -18.85
N CYS A 80 -4.97 13.72 -17.61
CA CYS A 80 -6.11 14.56 -17.21
C CYS A 80 -5.87 15.99 -17.74
N LEU A 81 -6.90 16.62 -18.32
CA LEU A 81 -6.76 17.94 -18.94
C LEU A 81 -6.69 19.06 -17.91
N ASP A 82 -7.70 19.12 -17.02
CA ASP A 82 -7.80 20.12 -15.95
C ASP A 82 -7.70 19.48 -14.57
N TYR A 83 -8.46 18.41 -14.33
CA TYR A 83 -8.44 17.57 -13.13
C TYR A 83 -8.82 16.14 -13.51
N CYS A 84 -8.49 15.16 -12.65
CA CYS A 84 -8.89 13.77 -12.87
C CYS A 84 -10.29 13.49 -12.27
N PRO A 85 -11.29 13.08 -13.07
CA PRO A 85 -12.66 12.87 -12.58
C PRO A 85 -12.77 11.63 -11.68
N VAL A 86 -13.21 11.85 -10.43
CA VAL A 86 -13.44 10.77 -9.46
C VAL A 86 -14.64 9.93 -9.88
N GLY A 87 -14.47 8.60 -9.89
CA GLY A 87 -15.54 7.66 -10.24
C GLY A 87 -15.65 7.34 -11.74
N ASP A 88 -14.95 8.08 -12.59
CA ASP A 88 -14.89 7.86 -14.04
C ASP A 88 -13.64 7.10 -14.49
N PHE A 89 -12.99 6.42 -13.53
CA PHE A 89 -11.97 5.43 -13.80
C PHE A 89 -12.43 4.05 -13.34
N GLU A 90 -12.31 3.07 -14.22
CA GLU A 90 -12.38 1.66 -13.85
C GLU A 90 -10.99 1.19 -13.42
N VAL A 91 -10.88 0.61 -12.23
CA VAL A 91 -9.64 0.01 -11.72
C VAL A 91 -9.75 -1.50 -11.91
N SER A 92 -8.79 -2.10 -12.61
CA SER A 92 -8.78 -3.54 -12.84
C SER A 92 -8.55 -4.33 -11.55
N GLU A 93 -8.85 -5.62 -11.59
CA GLU A 93 -8.27 -6.56 -10.63
C GLU A 93 -6.73 -6.44 -10.62
N VAL A 94 -6.15 -6.57 -9.43
CA VAL A 94 -4.72 -6.36 -9.21
C VAL A 94 -3.87 -7.51 -9.76
N VAL A 95 -2.75 -7.18 -10.38
CA VAL A 95 -1.74 -8.14 -10.82
C VAL A 95 -0.46 -7.97 -10.01
N VAL A 96 -0.04 -9.03 -9.32
CA VAL A 96 1.21 -9.04 -8.55
C VAL A 96 2.39 -9.30 -9.46
N LYS A 97 3.36 -8.38 -9.52
CA LYS A 97 4.62 -8.54 -10.26
C LYS A 97 5.80 -8.14 -9.39
N ASN A 98 6.72 -9.07 -9.14
CA ASN A 98 7.94 -8.83 -8.36
C ASN A 98 7.69 -8.19 -6.97
N GLY A 99 6.61 -8.59 -6.29
CA GLY A 99 6.22 -8.02 -4.99
C GLY A 99 5.60 -6.63 -5.07
N GLN A 100 5.19 -6.18 -6.25
CA GLN A 100 4.46 -4.94 -6.48
C GLN A 100 3.04 -5.24 -6.97
N CYS A 101 2.13 -4.34 -6.66
CA CYS A 101 0.73 -4.40 -7.04
C CYS A 101 0.52 -3.51 -8.26
N VAL A 102 0.12 -4.10 -9.39
CA VAL A 102 -0.06 -3.39 -10.66
C VAL A 102 -1.54 -3.37 -10.99
N TYR A 103 -2.07 -2.17 -11.19
CA TYR A 103 -3.47 -1.92 -11.55
C TYR A 103 -3.50 -1.31 -12.95
N THR A 104 -4.44 -1.76 -13.78
CA THR A 104 -4.78 -1.07 -15.02
C THR A 104 -5.92 -0.12 -14.74
N ILE A 105 -5.76 1.14 -15.12
CA ILE A 105 -6.76 2.18 -14.96
C ILE A 105 -7.34 2.47 -16.34
N THR A 106 -8.64 2.26 -16.51
CA THR A 106 -9.35 2.51 -17.78
C THR A 106 -10.17 3.77 -17.66
N ASN A 107 -10.04 4.66 -18.64
CA ASN A 107 -10.76 5.92 -18.71
C ASN A 107 -12.21 5.69 -19.16
N LEU A 108 -13.18 6.12 -18.35
CA LEU A 108 -14.61 6.14 -18.68
C LEU A 108 -15.14 7.55 -19.03
N ALA A 109 -14.34 8.60 -18.83
CA ALA A 109 -14.64 10.00 -19.16
C ALA A 109 -13.76 10.52 -20.32
N PRO A 110 -14.01 10.10 -21.58
CA PRO A 110 -13.19 10.48 -22.73
C PRO A 110 -13.27 11.98 -23.12
N GLN A 111 -14.13 12.76 -22.46
CA GLN A 111 -14.22 14.22 -22.67
C GLN A 111 -13.18 14.98 -21.83
N ASP A 112 -12.81 14.45 -20.66
CA ASP A 112 -12.00 15.15 -19.66
C ASP A 112 -10.57 14.59 -19.55
N VAL A 113 -10.37 13.35 -20.01
CA VAL A 113 -9.10 12.63 -19.93
C VAL A 113 -8.70 12.14 -21.32
N LEU A 114 -7.46 12.44 -21.72
CA LEU A 114 -6.85 11.91 -22.94
C LEU A 114 -6.24 10.53 -22.68
N GLY A 115 -6.45 9.63 -23.63
CA GLY A 115 -5.97 8.25 -23.59
C GLY A 115 -7.04 7.26 -23.11
N GLU A 116 -6.79 5.97 -23.34
CA GLU A 116 -7.74 4.89 -23.04
C GLU A 116 -7.46 4.21 -21.70
N SER A 117 -6.20 3.90 -21.43
CA SER A 117 -5.80 3.24 -20.19
C SER A 117 -4.34 3.53 -19.83
N THR A 118 -4.01 3.41 -18.55
CA THR A 118 -2.63 3.49 -18.02
C THR A 118 -2.44 2.45 -16.92
N THR A 119 -1.24 2.40 -16.34
CA THR A 119 -0.94 1.55 -15.18
C THR A 119 -0.53 2.35 -13.96
N ILE A 120 -1.02 1.96 -12.78
CA ILE A 120 -0.52 2.42 -11.48
C ILE A 120 0.16 1.23 -10.80
N THR A 121 1.36 1.45 -10.26
CA THR A 121 2.09 0.44 -9.50
C THR A 121 2.27 0.90 -8.07
N LEU A 122 1.79 0.11 -7.12
CA LEU A 122 2.01 0.28 -5.69
C LEU A 122 3.04 -0.72 -5.17
N LYS A 123 3.83 -0.31 -4.20
CA LYS A 123 4.75 -1.18 -3.46
C LYS A 123 4.66 -0.90 -1.95
N PRO A 124 4.86 -1.91 -1.09
CA PRO A 124 4.98 -1.65 0.35
C PRO A 124 6.23 -0.80 0.65
N ASP A 125 6.12 0.11 1.63
CA ASP A 125 7.19 1.00 2.15
C ASP A 125 7.81 0.49 3.46
#